data_AF-A0A8J7CBF0-F1
#
_entry.id   AF-A0A8J7CBF0-F1
#
_cell.length_a   1.000
_cell.length_b   1.000
_cell.length_c   1.000
_cell.angle_alpha   90.00
_cell.angle_beta   90.00
_cell.angle_gamma   90.00
#
_symmetry.space_group_name_H-M   'P 1'
#
loop_
_entity.id
_entity.type
_entity.pdbx_description
1 polymer ?
#
loop_
_entity_poly.entity_id
_entity_poly.type
_entity_poly.pdbx_seq_one_letter_code
_entity_poly.pdbx_strand_id
1 'polypeptide(L)'
;MSSPHWYDISVRCVGISLILLAVSHFTVAQEPRWRTVEEVLAVVGSTPILYSDVTLAALVHLVGPEPMQPLEDYRSRLLSARILLEVEFRDLEDAGLLYRLELDTPTFREALIARAGGEDVLDASLRHEGLVWPDVDELVLRVAAVDAFVEQRLRPRIAITMEEIEAAYQELLV
;
A
#
# COMPACT_ATOMS: atom_id res chain seq x y z
N MET A 1 -49.69 24.96 -56.79
CA MET A 1 -48.55 25.89 -56.92
C MET A 1 -48.06 26.18 -55.51
N SER A 2 -47.39 25.21 -54.88
CA SER A 2 -45.93 24.97 -54.94
C SER A 2 -45.16 26.01 -54.11
N SER A 3 -45.31 25.89 -52.79
CA SER A 3 -44.55 26.64 -51.79
C SER A 3 -43.07 26.21 -51.81
N PRO A 4 -42.10 27.10 -51.57
CA PRO A 4 -40.72 26.87 -51.99
C PRO A 4 -39.97 25.97 -50.99
N HIS A 5 -39.53 24.80 -51.48
CA HIS A 5 -38.69 23.79 -50.82
C HIS A 5 -37.29 24.31 -50.38
N TRP A 6 -37.00 25.59 -50.59
CA TRP A 6 -35.67 26.20 -50.40
C TRP A 6 -35.38 26.64 -48.95
N TYR A 7 -36.41 26.88 -48.13
CA TYR A 7 -36.23 27.37 -46.75
C TYR A 7 -35.72 26.29 -45.79
N ASP A 8 -36.05 25.02 -46.01
CA ASP A 8 -35.68 23.91 -45.12
C ASP A 8 -34.20 23.51 -45.28
N ILE A 9 -33.61 23.72 -46.47
CA ILE A 9 -32.22 23.38 -46.75
C ILE A 9 -31.26 24.36 -46.07
N SER A 10 -31.56 25.66 -46.09
CA SER A 10 -30.71 26.69 -45.47
C SER A 10 -30.62 26.55 -43.95
N VAL A 11 -31.73 26.21 -43.29
CA VAL A 11 -31.77 26.00 -41.83
C VAL A 11 -30.99 24.74 -41.42
N ARG A 12 -31.10 23.66 -42.22
CA ARG A 12 -30.34 22.42 -41.99
C ARG A 12 -28.84 22.61 -42.21
N CYS A 13 -28.42 23.36 -43.23
CA CYS A 13 -27.00 23.65 -43.45
C CYS A 13 -26.38 24.45 -42.30
N VAL A 14 -27.07 25.48 -41.80
CA VAL A 14 -26.59 26.27 -40.66
C VAL A 14 -26.51 25.42 -39.40
N GLY A 15 -27.51 24.59 -39.13
CA GLY A 15 -27.49 23.67 -37.99
C GLY A 15 -26.35 22.66 -38.05
N ILE A 16 -26.10 22.07 -39.21
CA ILE A 16 -24.98 21.12 -39.42
C ILE A 16 -23.63 21.83 -39.27
N SER A 17 -23.47 23.04 -39.82
CA SER A 17 -22.23 23.83 -39.65
C SER A 17 -21.97 24.19 -38.18
N LEU A 18 -23.01 24.50 -37.41
CA LEU A 18 -22.90 24.80 -35.97
C LEU A 18 -22.51 23.55 -35.16
N ILE A 19 -23.10 22.40 -35.47
CA ILE A 19 -22.75 21.11 -34.85
C ILE A 19 -21.30 20.72 -35.19
N LEU A 20 -20.89 20.87 -36.46
CA LEU A 20 -19.52 20.56 -36.88
C LEU A 20 -18.49 21.50 -36.26
N LEU A 21 -18.81 22.79 -36.08
CA LEU A 21 -17.98 23.76 -35.37
C LEU A 21 -17.84 23.40 -33.88
N ALA A 22 -18.95 23.03 -33.22
CA ALA A 22 -18.94 22.63 -31.81
C ALA A 22 -18.14 21.33 -31.58
N VAL A 23 -18.28 20.34 -32.47
CA VAL A 23 -17.51 19.09 -32.39
C VAL A 23 -16.03 19.33 -32.68
N SER A 24 -15.70 20.23 -33.60
CA SER A 24 -14.31 20.57 -33.94
C SER A 24 -13.58 21.31 -32.82
N HIS A 25 -14.28 22.09 -31.99
CA HIS A 25 -13.70 22.72 -30.79
C HIS A 25 -13.48 21.75 -29.62
N PHE A 26 -14.20 20.62 -29.57
CA PHE A 26 -14.04 19.65 -28.48
C PHE A 26 -12.91 18.64 -28.71
N THR A 27 -12.44 18.48 -29.94
CA THR A 27 -11.39 17.51 -30.30
C THR A 27 -9.99 18.11 -30.40
N VAL A 28 -9.82 19.42 -30.21
CA VAL A 28 -8.52 20.09 -30.24
C VAL A 28 -7.97 20.22 -28.81
N ALA A 29 -7.00 19.37 -28.51
CA ALA A 29 -6.01 19.48 -27.43
C ALA A 29 -6.49 19.25 -25.98
N GLN A 30 -6.98 18.05 -25.68
CA GLN A 30 -6.56 17.41 -24.44
C GLN A 30 -5.70 16.21 -24.82
N GLU A 31 -4.41 16.45 -25.03
CA GLU A 31 -3.45 15.38 -24.82
C GLU A 31 -3.68 14.88 -23.38
N PRO A 32 -3.98 13.60 -23.15
CA PRO A 32 -4.08 13.08 -21.80
C PRO A 32 -2.72 13.32 -21.15
N ARG A 33 -2.64 14.34 -20.29
CA ARG A 33 -1.44 14.61 -19.52
C ARG A 33 -1.39 13.55 -18.43
N TRP A 34 -0.87 12.38 -18.78
CA TRP A 34 -0.60 11.31 -17.83
C TRP A 34 0.29 11.89 -16.74
N ARG A 35 -0.29 12.11 -15.57
CA ARG A 35 0.44 12.46 -14.35
C ARG A 35 0.44 11.20 -13.51
N THR A 36 1.62 10.65 -13.23
CA THR A 36 1.75 9.59 -12.23
C THR A 36 1.16 10.10 -10.93
N VAL A 37 0.07 9.47 -10.50
CA VAL A 37 -0.61 9.79 -9.24
C VAL A 37 0.09 9.05 -8.10
N GLU A 38 0.43 7.78 -8.35
CA GLU A 38 1.05 6.87 -7.40
C GLU A 38 1.99 5.92 -8.16
N GLU A 39 3.11 5.56 -7.53
CA GLU A 39 4.09 4.64 -8.11
C GLU A 39 3.91 3.23 -7.54
N VAL A 40 3.80 2.23 -8.41
CA VAL A 40 3.76 0.82 -8.01
C VAL A 40 5.19 0.31 -7.94
N LEU A 41 5.64 -0.08 -6.75
CA LEU A 41 6.99 -0.56 -6.51
C LEU A 41 7.10 -2.09 -6.64
N ALA A 42 6.04 -2.82 -6.32
CA ALA A 42 5.95 -4.27 -6.49
C ALA A 42 4.49 -4.73 -6.64
N VAL A 43 4.29 -6.01 -6.99
CA VAL A 43 2.97 -6.65 -7.01
C VAL A 43 3.07 -8.01 -6.34
N VAL A 44 2.24 -8.24 -5.33
CA VAL A 44 2.13 -9.51 -4.61
C VAL A 44 0.76 -10.12 -4.92
N GLY A 45 0.75 -11.15 -5.76
CA GLY A 45 -0.48 -11.71 -6.31
C GLY A 45 -1.24 -10.67 -7.14
N SER A 46 -2.38 -10.19 -6.62
CA SER A 46 -3.18 -9.11 -7.22
C SER A 46 -3.08 -7.79 -6.45
N THR A 47 -2.32 -7.73 -5.35
CA THR A 47 -2.17 -6.55 -4.51
C THR A 47 -0.92 -5.77 -4.94
N PRO A 48 -1.05 -4.53 -5.43
CA PRO A 48 0.11 -3.67 -5.67
C PRO A 48 0.69 -3.18 -4.33
N ILE A 49 2.02 -3.14 -4.24
CA ILE A 49 2.74 -2.43 -3.18
C ILE A 49 3.12 -1.06 -3.75
N LEU A 50 2.60 -0.02 -3.14
CA LEU A 50 2.70 1.37 -3.58
C LEU A 50 3.89 2.08 -2.91
N TYR A 51 4.30 3.21 -3.47
CA TYR A 51 5.30 4.07 -2.84
C TYR A 51 4.79 4.61 -1.49
N SER A 52 3.49 4.92 -1.42
CA SER A 52 2.81 5.30 -0.17
C SER A 52 2.92 4.21 0.91
N ASP A 53 2.86 2.92 0.56
CA ASP A 53 2.98 1.81 1.52
C ASP A 53 4.38 1.73 2.12
N VAL A 54 5.41 1.93 1.30
CA VAL A 54 6.81 1.94 1.75
C VAL A 54 7.09 3.20 2.57
N THR A 55 6.47 4.33 2.23
CA THR A 55 6.53 5.58 3.00
C THR A 55 5.91 5.38 4.38
N LEU A 56 4.70 4.82 4.45
CA LEU A 56 4.06 4.46 5.73
C LEU A 56 4.94 3.52 6.56
N ALA A 57 5.48 2.47 5.93
CA ALA A 57 6.38 1.53 6.60
C ALA A 57 7.62 2.22 7.19
N ALA A 58 8.15 3.25 6.50
CA ALA A 58 9.25 4.06 7.00
C ALA A 58 8.81 4.91 8.20
N LEU A 59 7.65 5.58 8.15
CA LEU A 59 7.15 6.45 9.22
C LEU A 59 6.96 5.70 10.54
N VAL A 60 6.48 4.45 10.48
CA VAL A 60 6.24 3.63 11.67
C VAL A 60 7.45 2.76 12.06
N HIS A 61 8.58 2.93 11.36
CA HIS A 61 9.77 2.10 11.49
C HIS A 61 9.44 0.61 11.51
N LEU A 62 8.70 0.14 10.50
CA LEU A 62 8.30 -1.28 10.36
C LEU A 62 9.52 -2.20 10.50
N VAL A 63 10.63 -1.79 9.88
CA VAL A 63 11.98 -2.28 10.17
C VAL A 63 12.85 -1.07 10.50
N GLY A 64 13.67 -1.17 11.54
CA GLY A 64 14.56 -0.09 11.94
C GLY A 64 15.71 0.12 10.94
N PRO A 65 16.17 1.37 10.74
CA PRO A 65 17.38 1.64 9.97
C PRO A 65 18.60 1.07 10.70
N GLU A 66 19.57 0.54 9.94
CA GLU A 66 20.86 0.14 10.50
C GLU A 66 21.81 1.34 10.62
N PRO A 67 22.77 1.32 11.57
CA PRO A 67 23.76 2.38 11.69
C PRO A 67 24.53 2.56 10.38
N MET A 68 24.68 3.80 9.93
CA MET A 68 25.40 4.17 8.70
C MET A 68 24.85 3.57 7.41
N GLN A 69 23.63 3.03 7.44
CA GLN A 69 23.00 2.47 6.25
C GLN A 69 22.69 3.56 5.21
N PRO A 70 23.06 3.35 3.93
CA PRO A 70 22.62 4.22 2.84
C PRO A 70 21.09 4.25 2.71
N LEU A 71 20.53 5.41 2.37
CA LEU A 71 19.08 5.58 2.27
C LEU A 71 18.42 4.63 1.25
N GLU A 72 19.09 4.37 0.12
CA GLU A 72 18.58 3.44 -0.90
C GLU A 72 18.50 2.00 -0.36
N ASP A 73 19.51 1.56 0.39
CA ASP A 73 19.52 0.23 1.01
C ASP A 73 18.42 0.11 2.07
N TYR A 74 18.20 1.16 2.85
CA TYR A 74 17.09 1.20 3.82
C TYR A 74 15.73 1.09 3.13
N ARG A 75 15.52 1.84 2.04
CA ARG A 75 14.29 1.78 1.23
C ARG A 75 14.08 0.40 0.62
N SER A 76 15.14 -0.22 0.09
CA SER A 76 15.09 -1.58 -0.45
C SER A 76 14.71 -2.61 0.61
N ARG A 77 15.24 -2.48 1.83
CA ARG A 77 14.87 -3.32 2.97
C ARG A 77 13.42 -3.10 3.41
N LEU A 78 12.94 -1.87 3.46
CA LEU A 78 11.53 -1.57 3.76
C LEU A 78 10.58 -2.18 2.71
N LEU A 79 10.90 -2.04 1.42
CA LEU A 79 10.13 -2.66 0.35
C LEU A 79 10.12 -4.19 0.49
N SER A 80 11.28 -4.79 0.75
CA SER A 80 11.41 -6.23 0.96
C SER A 80 10.55 -6.70 2.15
N ALA A 81 10.61 -5.98 3.28
CA ALA A 81 9.79 -6.29 4.44
C ALA A 81 8.28 -6.13 4.16
N ARG A 82 7.88 -5.12 3.38
CA ARG A 82 6.47 -4.97 2.98
C ARG A 82 6.01 -6.08 2.05
N ILE A 83 6.83 -6.50 1.09
CA ILE A 83 6.54 -7.63 0.21
C ILE A 83 6.36 -8.91 1.03
N LEU A 84 7.31 -9.22 1.93
CA LEU A 84 7.23 -10.42 2.76
C LEU A 84 5.98 -10.43 3.62
N LEU A 85 5.68 -9.31 4.31
CA LEU A 85 4.48 -9.18 5.12
C LEU A 85 3.21 -9.39 4.29
N GLU A 86 3.15 -8.85 3.07
CA GLU A 86 1.99 -9.04 2.20
C GLU A 86 1.87 -10.49 1.72
N VAL A 87 2.98 -11.16 1.37
CA VAL A 87 2.97 -12.58 1.02
C VAL A 87 2.43 -13.42 2.17
N GLU A 88 2.97 -13.24 3.37
CA GLU A 88 2.55 -13.98 4.56
C GLU A 88 1.08 -13.73 4.90
N PHE A 89 0.64 -12.47 4.84
CA PHE A 89 -0.75 -12.13 5.08
C PHE A 89 -1.69 -12.78 4.05
N ARG A 90 -1.33 -12.76 2.77
CA ARG A 90 -2.14 -13.35 1.69
C ARG A 90 -2.21 -14.86 1.80
N ASP A 91 -1.12 -15.52 2.21
CA ASP A 91 -1.14 -16.96 2.50
C ASP A 91 -2.14 -17.29 3.62
N LEU A 92 -2.24 -16.44 4.66
CA LEU A 92 -3.23 -16.61 5.73
C LEU A 92 -4.66 -16.34 5.26
N GLU A 93 -4.86 -15.34 4.41
CA GLU A 93 -6.15 -14.98 3.83
C GLU A 93 -6.66 -16.10 2.92
N ASP A 94 -5.85 -16.56 1.97
CA ASP A 94 -6.18 -17.60 1.01
C ASP A 94 -6.45 -18.95 1.69
N ALA A 95 -5.74 -19.25 2.79
CA ALA A 95 -5.98 -20.42 3.61
C ALA A 95 -7.23 -20.31 4.52
N GLY A 96 -7.88 -19.14 4.56
CA GLY A 96 -9.02 -18.87 5.44
C GLY A 96 -8.67 -18.98 6.91
N LEU A 97 -7.42 -18.63 7.28
CA LEU A 97 -6.90 -18.75 8.64
C LEU A 97 -7.18 -17.51 9.48
N LEU A 98 -7.37 -16.34 8.86
CA LEU A 98 -7.62 -15.08 9.57
C LEU A 98 -8.77 -15.18 10.59
N TYR A 99 -9.87 -15.86 10.23
CA TYR A 99 -11.04 -16.04 11.10
C TYR A 99 -10.82 -17.00 12.28
N ARG A 100 -9.66 -17.67 12.33
CA ARG A 100 -9.30 -18.65 13.36
C ARG A 100 -8.16 -18.17 14.24
N LEU A 101 -7.73 -16.92 14.08
CA LEU A 101 -6.68 -16.29 14.85
C LEU A 101 -7.30 -15.25 15.76
N GLU A 102 -6.83 -15.20 17.00
CA GLU A 102 -7.10 -14.09 17.91
C GLU A 102 -6.11 -12.97 17.61
N LEU A 103 -6.58 -11.84 17.09
CA LEU A 103 -5.74 -10.73 16.66
C LEU A 103 -5.66 -9.64 17.74
N ASP A 104 -4.46 -9.28 18.15
CA ASP A 104 -4.21 -8.17 19.09
C ASP A 104 -3.84 -6.87 18.36
N THR A 105 -4.75 -6.38 17.54
CA THR A 105 -4.54 -5.13 16.78
C THR A 105 -4.27 -3.90 17.67
N PRO A 106 -4.86 -3.72 18.87
CA PRO A 106 -4.55 -2.59 19.73
C PRO A 106 -3.07 -2.53 20.14
N THR A 107 -2.49 -3.65 20.59
CA THR A 107 -1.08 -3.69 21.00
C THR A 107 -0.15 -3.35 19.84
N PHE A 108 -0.41 -3.89 18.64
CA PHE A 108 0.39 -3.57 17.46
C PHE A 108 0.26 -2.11 17.04
N ARG A 109 -0.95 -1.54 17.12
CA ARG A 109 -1.18 -0.11 16.85
C ARG A 109 -0.37 0.76 17.80
N GLU A 110 -0.45 0.50 19.09
CA GLU A 110 0.32 1.23 20.11
C GLU A 110 1.83 1.11 19.88
N ALA A 111 2.33 -0.08 19.52
CA ALA A 111 3.73 -0.29 19.22
C ALA A 111 4.21 0.50 17.99
N LEU A 112 3.43 0.53 16.91
CA LEU A 112 3.77 1.32 15.72
C LEU A 112 3.74 2.83 16.00
N ILE A 113 2.74 3.30 16.76
CA ILE A 113 2.66 4.69 17.21
C ILE A 113 3.88 5.07 18.06
N ALA A 114 4.25 4.22 19.01
CA ALA A 114 5.41 4.45 19.87
C ALA A 114 6.71 4.53 19.05
N ARG A 115 6.89 3.66 18.06
CA ARG A 115 8.06 3.68 17.16
C ARG A 115 8.12 4.93 16.28
N ALA A 116 6.98 5.47 15.87
CA ALA A 116 6.88 6.72 15.13
C ALA A 116 7.15 7.98 15.99
N GLY A 117 7.31 7.83 17.30
CA GLY A 117 7.53 8.93 18.23
C GLY A 117 6.26 9.49 18.88
N GLY A 118 5.14 8.76 18.81
CA GLY A 118 3.86 9.12 19.42
C GLY A 118 2.77 9.48 18.41
N GLU A 119 1.52 9.53 18.88
CA GLU A 119 0.33 9.68 18.03
C GLU A 119 0.31 11.02 17.29
N ASP A 120 0.61 12.12 17.99
CA ASP A 120 0.63 13.47 17.40
C ASP A 120 1.70 13.60 16.31
N VAL A 121 2.88 12.99 16.53
CA VAL A 121 3.99 13.01 15.55
C VAL A 121 3.59 12.22 14.32
N LEU A 122 3.02 11.02 14.52
CA LEU A 122 2.56 10.19 13.41
C LEU A 122 1.42 10.86 12.63
N ASP A 123 0.42 11.44 13.29
CA ASP A 123 -0.69 12.15 12.64
C ASP A 123 -0.18 13.31 11.76
N ALA A 124 0.78 14.08 12.25
CA ALA A 124 1.41 15.15 11.48
C ALA A 124 2.17 14.61 10.26
N SER A 125 2.94 13.54 10.42
CA SER A 125 3.68 12.89 9.33
C SER A 125 2.76 12.27 8.28
N LEU A 126 1.68 11.59 8.69
CA LEU A 126 0.70 11.01 7.77
C LEU A 126 0.10 12.10 6.88
N ARG A 127 -0.36 13.20 7.48
CA ARG A 127 -0.92 14.34 6.72
C ARG A 127 0.09 14.99 5.78
N HIS A 128 1.36 15.05 6.18
CA HIS A 128 2.42 15.57 5.33
C HIS A 128 2.63 14.72 4.07
N GLU A 129 2.58 13.40 4.22
CA GLU A 129 2.75 12.43 3.14
C GLU A 129 1.44 12.11 2.38
N GLY A 130 0.31 12.73 2.77
CA GLY A 130 -1.00 12.48 2.15
C GLY A 130 -1.65 11.15 2.55
N LEU A 131 -1.15 10.51 3.61
CA LEU A 131 -1.66 9.28 4.21
C LEU A 131 -2.73 9.57 5.28
N VAL A 132 -3.50 8.55 5.63
CA VAL A 132 -4.57 8.61 6.62
C VAL A 132 -4.48 7.47 7.63
N TRP A 133 -5.12 7.62 8.79
CA TRP A 133 -5.16 6.60 9.84
C TRP A 133 -5.64 5.21 9.38
N PRO A 134 -6.64 5.09 8.48
CA PRO A 134 -6.98 3.80 7.88
C PRO A 134 -5.81 3.05 7.26
N ASP A 135 -4.83 3.74 6.66
CA ASP A 135 -3.65 3.10 6.09
C ASP A 135 -2.79 2.44 7.18
N VAL A 136 -2.70 3.09 8.35
CA VAL A 136 -2.04 2.53 9.55
C VAL A 136 -2.80 1.31 10.06
N ASP A 137 -4.13 1.41 10.19
CA ASP A 137 -4.96 0.33 10.71
C ASP A 137 -4.89 -0.91 9.79
N GLU A 138 -4.82 -0.70 8.49
CA GLU A 138 -4.57 -1.74 7.48
C GLU A 138 -3.20 -2.42 7.62
N LEU A 139 -2.15 -1.66 7.91
CA LEU A 139 -0.82 -2.22 8.19
C LEU A 139 -0.83 -2.99 9.52
N VAL A 140 -1.46 -2.45 10.56
CA VAL A 140 -1.61 -3.08 11.87
C VAL A 140 -2.31 -4.43 11.75
N LEU A 141 -3.40 -4.51 10.98
CA LEU A 141 -4.12 -5.77 10.74
C LEU A 141 -3.20 -6.85 10.16
N ARG A 142 -2.40 -6.48 9.15
CA ARG A 142 -1.48 -7.43 8.49
C ARG A 142 -0.41 -7.93 9.45
N VAL A 143 0.23 -7.01 10.18
CA VAL A 143 1.26 -7.38 11.18
C VAL A 143 0.67 -8.26 12.28
N ALA A 144 -0.48 -7.87 12.83
CA ALA A 144 -1.14 -8.62 13.90
C ALA A 144 -1.57 -10.02 13.45
N ALA A 145 -2.03 -10.18 12.20
CA ALA A 145 -2.40 -11.48 11.65
C ALA A 145 -1.21 -12.44 11.50
N VAL A 146 -0.10 -11.94 10.94
CA VAL A 146 1.12 -12.74 10.80
C VAL A 146 1.68 -13.12 12.16
N ASP A 147 1.78 -12.18 13.09
CA ASP A 147 2.27 -12.46 14.44
C ASP A 147 1.36 -13.45 15.18
N ALA A 148 0.04 -13.26 15.14
CA ALA A 148 -0.91 -14.19 15.74
C ALA A 148 -0.76 -15.62 15.19
N PHE A 149 -0.48 -15.77 13.89
CA PHE A 149 -0.22 -17.08 13.31
C PHE A 149 1.07 -17.70 13.86
N VAL A 150 2.15 -16.93 13.94
CA VAL A 150 3.42 -17.39 14.53
C VAL A 150 3.18 -17.86 15.97
N GLU A 151 2.53 -17.04 16.79
CA GLU A 151 2.30 -17.32 18.21
C GLU A 151 1.38 -18.51 18.45
N GLN A 152 0.28 -18.61 17.71
CA GLN A 152 -0.76 -19.60 17.97
C GLN A 152 -0.55 -20.92 17.23
N ARG A 153 0.21 -20.92 16.13
CA ARG A 153 0.36 -22.10 15.25
C ARG A 153 1.79 -22.61 15.14
N LEU A 154 2.78 -21.72 15.06
CA LEU A 154 4.18 -22.11 14.87
C LEU A 154 4.89 -22.32 16.20
N ARG A 155 4.85 -21.34 17.11
CA ARG A 155 5.54 -21.38 18.41
C ARG A 155 5.23 -22.65 19.22
N PRO A 156 3.97 -23.16 19.31
CA PRO A 156 3.69 -24.39 20.05
C PRO A 156 4.30 -25.66 19.46
N ARG A 157 4.79 -25.60 18.21
CA ARG A 157 5.41 -26.73 17.50
C ARG A 157 6.93 -26.71 17.56
N ILE A 158 7.52 -25.64 18.08
CA ILE A 158 8.96 -25.49 18.22
C ILE A 158 9.35 -25.96 19.63
N ALA A 159 10.22 -26.96 19.70
CA ALA A 159 10.86 -27.37 20.94
C ALA A 159 12.36 -27.12 20.79
N ILE A 160 12.92 -26.31 21.69
CA ILE A 160 14.36 -26.02 21.74
C ILE A 160 14.96 -26.92 22.82
N THR A 161 15.99 -27.69 22.48
CA THR A 161 16.66 -28.56 23.46
C THR A 161 17.77 -27.83 24.21
N MET A 162 18.18 -28.38 25.36
CA MET A 162 19.30 -27.81 26.11
C MET A 162 20.61 -27.93 25.32
N GLU A 163 20.80 -29.00 24.55
CA GLU A 163 22.01 -29.15 23.72
C GLU A 163 22.10 -28.06 22.63
N GLU A 164 20.97 -27.69 22.02
CA GLU A 164 20.92 -26.60 21.04
C GLU A 164 21.26 -25.25 21.66
N ILE A 165 20.78 -25.01 22.89
CA ILE A 165 21.10 -23.80 23.66
C ILE A 165 22.60 -23.78 23.98
N GLU A 166 23.15 -24.87 24.50
CA GLU A 166 24.57 -24.98 24.84
C GLU A 166 25.47 -24.79 23.62
N ALA A 167 25.11 -25.38 22.48
CA ALA A 167 25.84 -25.21 21.22
C ALA A 167 25.84 -23.74 20.77
N ALA A 168 24.69 -23.07 20.80
CA ALA A 168 24.60 -21.65 20.44
C ALA A 168 25.42 -20.74 21.37
N TYR A 169 25.43 -21.03 22.68
CA TYR A 169 26.27 -20.29 23.63
C TYR A 169 27.76 -20.47 23.37
N GLN A 170 28.19 -21.66 22.95
CA GLN A 170 29.59 -21.92 22.62
C GLN A 170 30.05 -21.14 21.38
N GLU A 171 29.19 -20.97 20.36
CA GLU A 171 29.50 -20.16 19.18
C GLU A 171 29.62 -18.66 19.49
N LEU A 172 28.83 -18.14 20.44
CA LEU A 172 28.82 -16.73 20.83
C LEU A 172 30.02 -16.29 21.68
N LEU A 173 30.70 -17.24 22.33
CA LEU A 173 31.86 -16.97 23.20
C LEU A 173 33.20 -16.99 22.46
N VAL A 174 33.22 -17.24 21.15
CA VAL A 174 34.41 -17.29 20.29
C VAL A 174 34.62 -15.98 19.55
#